data_AF-A0A9X7P642-F1
#
_entry.id   AF-A0A9X7P642-F1
#
_cell.length_a   1.000
_cell.length_b   1.000
_cell.length_c   1.000
_cell.angle_alpha   90.00
_cell.angle_beta   90.00
_cell.angle_gamma   90.00
#
_symmetry.space_group_name_H-M   'P 1'
#
loop_
_entity.id
_entity.type
_entity.pdbx_description
1 polymer ?
#
loop_
_entity_poly.entity_id
_entity_poly.type
_entity_poly.pdbx_seq_one_letter_code
_entity_poly.pdbx_strand_id
1 'polypeptide(L)'
;MEKPWPEEAPSTLAALERYIIEPEVFDFLEKQEPGAGGEIQLTDALRVLAGERPMYAYVFEGRRYDVGDRLGFLQATVEFALKREDLREPFREYLEGLMRRLPNTLEPGI
;
A
#
# COMPACT_ATOMS: atom_id res chain seq x y z
N MET A 1 -0.07 -8.52 -12.17
CA MET A 1 -0.92 -9.63 -11.66
C MET A 1 -1.50 -9.17 -10.34
N GLU A 2 -2.77 -9.47 -10.06
CA GLU A 2 -3.38 -9.17 -8.76
C GLU A 2 -2.85 -10.15 -7.71
N LYS A 3 -2.18 -9.62 -6.67
CA LYS A 3 -1.71 -10.36 -5.48
C LYS A 3 -1.15 -11.78 -5.78
N PRO A 4 -0.09 -11.90 -6.62
CA PRO A 4 0.50 -13.20 -6.94
C PRO A 4 1.19 -13.82 -5.73
N TRP A 5 1.37 -15.14 -5.75
CA TRP A 5 2.28 -15.79 -4.83
C TRP A 5 3.72 -15.29 -5.06
N PRO A 6 4.59 -15.25 -4.03
CA PRO A 6 5.97 -14.76 -4.19
C PRO A 6 6.74 -15.43 -5.34
N GLU A 7 6.56 -16.73 -5.52
CA GLU A 7 7.16 -17.55 -6.59
C GLU A 7 6.62 -17.27 -8.00
N GLU A 8 5.44 -16.63 -8.10
CA GLU A 8 4.80 -16.27 -9.36
C GLU A 8 5.03 -14.80 -9.75
N ALA A 9 5.61 -14.00 -8.84
CA ALA A 9 5.80 -12.58 -9.04
C ALA A 9 6.87 -12.31 -10.12
N PRO A 10 6.55 -11.61 -11.22
CA PRO A 10 7.51 -11.35 -12.29
C PRO A 10 8.55 -10.29 -11.91
N SER A 11 8.35 -9.56 -10.81
CA SER A 11 9.27 -8.54 -10.29
C SER A 11 8.94 -8.20 -8.84
N THR A 12 9.78 -7.36 -8.22
CA THR A 12 9.52 -6.76 -6.90
C THR A 12 8.76 -5.43 -6.97
N LEU A 13 8.28 -5.03 -8.16
CA LEU A 13 7.49 -3.80 -8.33
C LEU A 13 6.03 -4.08 -7.99
N ALA A 14 5.47 -3.26 -7.10
CA ALA A 14 4.06 -3.32 -6.72
C ALA A 14 3.30 -2.11 -7.28
N ALA A 15 2.07 -2.34 -7.75
CA ALA A 15 1.19 -1.26 -8.17
C ALA A 15 0.78 -0.44 -6.94
N LEU A 16 1.02 0.88 -7.02
CA LEU A 16 0.36 1.83 -6.14
C LEU A 16 -1.03 2.10 -6.71
N GLU A 17 -2.05 2.22 -5.86
CA GLU A 17 -3.44 2.49 -6.25
C GLU A 17 -3.63 3.92 -6.81
N ARG A 18 -2.84 4.28 -7.82
CA ARG A 18 -2.75 5.59 -8.47
C ARG A 18 -2.59 5.32 -9.95
N TYR A 19 -3.64 5.59 -10.70
CA TYR A 19 -3.71 5.29 -12.12
C TYR A 19 -4.16 6.52 -12.89
N ILE A 20 -3.57 6.71 -14.07
CA ILE A 20 -4.11 7.58 -15.12
C ILE A 20 -4.41 6.62 -16.26
N ILE A 21 -5.69 6.43 -16.56
CA ILE A 21 -6.15 5.36 -17.45
C ILE A 21 -6.99 5.99 -18.56
N GLU A 22 -6.76 5.53 -19.79
CA GLU A 22 -7.62 5.87 -20.92
C GLU A 22 -9.05 5.32 -20.70
N PRO A 23 -10.10 6.03 -21.13
CA PRO A 23 -11.48 5.66 -20.86
C PRO A 23 -11.88 4.29 -21.46
N GLU A 24 -11.18 3.80 -22.47
CA GLU A 24 -11.36 2.47 -23.06
C GLU A 24 -11.34 1.33 -22.03
N VAL A 25 -10.71 1.52 -20.86
CA VAL A 25 -10.76 0.55 -19.75
C VAL A 25 -12.19 0.16 -19.36
N PHE A 26 -13.17 1.07 -19.51
CA PHE A 26 -14.56 0.80 -19.16
C PHE A 26 -15.19 -0.28 -20.04
N ASP A 27 -14.83 -0.35 -21.33
CA ASP A 27 -15.33 -1.38 -22.25
C ASP A 27 -14.87 -2.78 -21.85
N PHE A 28 -13.69 -2.88 -21.22
CA PHE A 28 -13.15 -4.12 -20.68
C PHE A 28 -13.82 -4.47 -19.34
N LEU A 29 -13.95 -3.49 -18.44
CA LEU A 29 -14.60 -3.68 -17.14
C LEU A 29 -16.05 -4.16 -17.27
N GLU A 30 -16.81 -3.64 -18.24
CA GLU A 30 -18.21 -4.04 -18.47
C GLU A 30 -18.37 -5.51 -18.87
N LYS A 31 -17.39 -6.08 -19.57
CA LYS A 31 -17.44 -7.46 -20.12
C LYS A 31 -16.67 -8.46 -19.27
N GLN A 32 -16.00 -8.00 -18.21
CA GLN A 32 -15.07 -8.81 -17.46
C GLN A 32 -15.81 -9.75 -16.50
N GLU A 33 -15.40 -11.01 -16.49
CA GLU A 33 -15.85 -11.99 -15.50
C GLU A 33 -15.13 -11.79 -14.15
N PRO A 34 -15.74 -12.19 -13.02
CA PRO A 34 -15.09 -12.12 -11.72
C PRO A 34 -13.75 -12.89 -11.66
N GLY A 35 -12.73 -12.24 -11.13
CA GLY A 35 -11.37 -12.77 -10.99
C GLY A 35 -11.07 -13.19 -9.56
N ALA A 36 -9.90 -12.76 -9.05
CA ALA A 36 -9.48 -13.03 -7.68
C ALA A 36 -10.54 -12.57 -6.66
N GLY A 37 -10.86 -13.43 -5.69
CA GLY A 37 -11.86 -13.14 -4.66
C GLY A 37 -13.31 -13.10 -5.15
N GLY A 38 -13.58 -13.42 -6.43
CA GLY A 38 -14.92 -13.32 -7.00
C GLY A 38 -15.34 -11.87 -7.30
N GLU A 39 -14.38 -10.97 -7.46
CA GLU A 39 -14.62 -9.54 -7.76
C GLU A 39 -14.21 -9.19 -9.20
N ILE A 40 -14.79 -8.13 -9.75
CA ILE A 40 -14.33 -7.53 -11.00
C ILE A 40 -13.04 -6.74 -10.72
N GLN A 41 -11.89 -7.30 -11.09
CA GLN A 41 -10.58 -6.71 -10.79
C GLN A 41 -10.11 -5.71 -11.86
N LEU A 42 -9.80 -4.48 -11.45
CA LEU A 42 -9.24 -3.47 -12.36
C LEU A 42 -7.91 -3.94 -13.00
N THR A 43 -7.09 -4.68 -12.27
CA THR A 43 -5.81 -5.21 -12.76
C THR A 43 -5.96 -6.17 -13.94
N ASP A 44 -7.06 -6.91 -14.01
CA ASP A 44 -7.34 -7.81 -15.11
C ASP A 44 -7.72 -7.03 -16.36
N ALA A 45 -8.54 -5.99 -16.22
CA ALA A 45 -8.93 -5.09 -17.32
C ALA A 45 -7.71 -4.34 -17.86
N LEU A 46 -6.87 -3.82 -16.97
CA LEU A 46 -5.62 -3.16 -17.33
C LEU A 46 -4.65 -4.10 -18.06
N ARG A 47 -4.59 -5.38 -17.67
CA ARG A 47 -3.76 -6.37 -18.36
C ARG A 47 -4.21 -6.60 -19.80
N VAL A 48 -5.53 -6.66 -20.05
CA VAL A 48 -6.05 -6.79 -21.41
C VAL A 48 -5.78 -5.52 -22.21
N LEU A 49 -6.08 -4.35 -21.65
CA LEU A 49 -5.83 -3.05 -22.28
C LEU A 49 -4.34 -2.86 -22.64
N ALA A 50 -3.42 -3.29 -21.78
CA ALA A 50 -1.98 -3.23 -22.03
C ALA A 50 -1.51 -4.10 -23.21
N GLY A 51 -2.31 -5.08 -23.63
CA GLY A 51 -2.08 -5.86 -24.86
C GLY A 51 -2.45 -5.10 -26.14
N GLU A 52 -3.32 -4.09 -26.04
CA GLU A 52 -3.83 -3.31 -27.18
C GLU A 52 -3.22 -1.90 -27.25
N ARG A 53 -2.84 -1.34 -26.09
CA ARG A 53 -2.31 0.02 -25.94
C ARG A 53 -1.00 0.02 -25.14
N PRO A 54 -0.06 0.93 -25.45
CA PRO A 54 1.12 1.12 -24.60
C PRO A 54 0.72 1.51 -23.17
N MET A 55 1.28 0.81 -22.19
CA MET A 55 1.10 1.11 -20.77
C MET A 55 2.47 1.29 -20.12
N TYR A 56 2.58 2.30 -19.25
CA TYR A 56 3.84 2.66 -18.60
C TYR A 56 3.68 2.60 -17.07
N ALA A 57 4.70 2.07 -16.41
CA ALA A 57 4.81 2.12 -14.96
C ALA A 57 5.67 3.33 -14.55
N TYR A 58 5.18 4.15 -13.64
CA TYR A 58 5.96 5.20 -12.98
C TYR A 58 6.43 4.71 -11.61
N VAL A 59 7.74 4.59 -11.44
CA VAL A 59 8.34 4.22 -10.15
C VAL A 59 8.39 5.45 -9.27
N PHE A 60 7.44 5.54 -8.33
CA PHE A 60 7.40 6.64 -7.37
C PHE A 60 8.54 6.53 -6.37
N GLU A 61 9.33 7.61 -6.24
CA GLU A 61 10.34 7.75 -5.20
C GLU A 61 9.74 8.47 -3.99
N GLY A 62 9.55 7.73 -2.90
CA GLY A 62 9.08 8.28 -1.64
C GLY A 62 8.64 7.19 -0.68
N ARG A 63 8.23 7.61 0.53
CA ARG A 63 7.74 6.67 1.54
C ARG A 63 6.24 6.45 1.38
N ARG A 64 5.87 5.22 1.03
CA ARG A 64 4.49 4.73 1.12
C ARG A 64 4.21 4.28 2.54
N TYR A 65 3.02 4.61 3.04
CA TYR A 65 2.43 3.95 4.21
C TYR A 65 1.20 3.21 3.75
N ASP A 66 1.09 1.94 4.13
CA ASP A 66 -0.14 1.18 3.94
C ASP A 66 -1.05 1.43 5.14
N VAL A 67 -2.07 2.28 4.96
CA VAL A 67 -3.03 2.60 6.02
C VAL A 67 -4.19 1.61 6.09
N GLY A 68 -4.26 0.64 5.15
CA GLY A 68 -5.19 -0.48 5.23
C GLY A 68 -4.73 -1.53 6.23
N ASP A 69 -3.42 -1.62 6.47
CA ASP A 69 -2.84 -2.42 7.55
C ASP A 69 -2.80 -1.65 8.88
N ARG A 70 -3.10 -2.35 9.99
CA ARG A 70 -3.17 -1.72 11.33
C ARG A 70 -1.81 -1.22 11.79
N LEU A 71 -0.75 -1.97 11.54
CA LEU A 71 0.60 -1.55 11.94
C LEU A 71 1.07 -0.38 11.06
N GLY A 72 0.84 -0.46 9.75
CA GLY A 72 1.14 0.63 8.82
C GLY A 72 0.40 1.93 9.14
N PHE A 73 -0.86 1.85 9.56
CA PHE A 73 -1.62 3.01 10.05
C PHE A 73 -0.98 3.66 11.29
N LEU A 74 -0.54 2.87 12.28
CA LEU A 74 0.13 3.39 13.47
C LEU A 74 1.48 4.03 13.14
N GLN A 75 2.27 3.38 12.27
CA GLN A 75 3.55 3.93 11.79
C GLN A 75 3.35 5.27 11.07
N ALA A 76 2.36 5.35 10.18
CA ALA A 76 2.01 6.60 9.51
C ALA A 76 1.67 7.68 10.53
N THR A 77 0.75 7.38 11.45
CA THR A 77 0.31 8.32 12.48
C THR A 77 1.48 8.89 13.28
N VAL A 78 2.39 8.02 13.75
CA VAL A 78 3.57 8.43 14.51
C VAL A 78 4.47 9.36 13.70
N GLU A 79 4.78 8.99 12.45
CA GLU A 79 5.71 9.76 11.62
C GLU A 79 5.13 11.09 11.17
N PHE A 80 3.83 11.14 10.86
CA PHE A 80 3.17 12.39 10.51
C PHE A 80 3.05 13.33 11.72
N ALA A 81 2.80 12.82 12.92
CA ALA A 81 2.82 13.61 14.14
C ALA A 81 4.22 14.22 14.42
N LEU A 82 5.29 13.45 14.23
CA LEU A 82 6.67 13.95 14.40
C LEU A 82 7.09 14.95 13.30
N LYS A 83 6.45 14.94 12.13
CA LYS A 83 6.71 15.94 11.08
C LYS A 83 6.07 17.29 11.38
N ARG A 84 4.96 17.33 12.12
CA ARG A 84 4.21 18.55 12.44
C ARG A 84 4.92 19.43 13.48
N GLU A 85 5.12 20.70 13.18
CA GLU A 85 5.85 21.64 14.05
C GLU A 85 5.19 21.83 15.42
N ASP A 86 3.86 21.83 15.48
CA ASP A 86 3.08 22.01 16.71
C ASP A 86 3.05 20.77 17.61
N LEU A 87 3.37 19.58 17.06
CA LEU A 87 3.31 18.31 17.79
C LEU A 87 4.67 17.66 18.00
N ARG A 88 5.68 17.98 17.18
CA ARG A 88 6.95 17.27 17.09
C ARG A 88 7.63 17.09 18.44
N GLU A 89 7.91 18.18 19.15
CA GLU A 89 8.70 18.13 20.38
C GLU A 89 7.91 17.47 21.54
N PRO A 90 6.67 17.89 21.87
CA PRO A 90 5.89 17.23 22.93
C PRO A 90 5.66 15.74 22.66
N PHE A 91 5.43 15.36 21.40
CA PHE A 91 5.19 13.96 21.04
C PHE A 91 6.46 13.12 21.04
N ARG A 92 7.61 13.68 20.64
CA ARG A 92 8.91 13.01 20.76
C ARG A 92 9.22 12.69 22.22
N GLU A 93 9.08 13.67 23.12
CA GLU A 93 9.32 13.49 24.55
C GLU A 93 8.43 12.38 25.13
N TYR A 94 7.15 12.35 24.72
CA TYR A 94 6.22 11.29 25.10
C TYR A 94 6.70 9.90 24.64
N LEU A 95 7.13 9.76 23.38
CA LEU A 95 7.59 8.48 22.82
C LEU A 95 8.89 7.99 23.48
N GLU A 96 9.85 8.89 23.73
CA GLU A 96 11.06 8.55 24.47
C GLU A 96 10.74 8.09 25.90
N GLY A 97 9.81 8.77 26.57
CA GLY A 97 9.31 8.36 27.88
C GLY A 97 8.60 7.00 27.84
N LEU A 98 7.85 6.72 26.78
CA LEU A 98 7.21 5.42 26.56
C LEU A 98 8.26 4.31 26.39
N MET A 99 9.27 4.52 25.55
CA MET A 99 10.34 3.55 25.31
C MET A 99 11.13 3.20 26.57
N ARG A 100 11.36 4.17 27.47
CA ARG A 100 12.01 3.92 28.77
C ARG A 100 11.16 3.09 29.74
N ARG A 101 9.83 3.16 29.62
CA ARG A 101 8.88 2.42 30.47
C ARG A 101 8.57 1.02 29.94
N LEU A 102 8.77 0.77 28.65
CA LEU A 102 8.56 -0.55 28.08
C LEU A 102 9.62 -1.51 28.65
N PRO A 103 9.22 -2.65 29.23
CA PRO A 103 10.17 -3.63 29.73
C PRO A 103 11.01 -4.16 28.56
N ASN A 104 12.31 -4.32 28.78
CA ASN A 104 13.28 -4.84 27.79
C ASN A 104 13.10 -6.34 27.48
N THR A 105 12.02 -6.95 27.95
CA THR A 105 11.75 -8.38 27.84
C THR A 105 10.31 -8.59 27.43
N LEU A 106 10.11 -9.23 26.28
CA LEU A 106 8.89 -9.97 26.01
C LEU A 106 8.78 -11.02 27.11
N GLU A 107 7.93 -10.80 28.11
CA GLU A 107 7.53 -11.91 28.96
C GLU A 107 6.78 -12.91 28.06
N PRO A 108 7.25 -14.17 27.96
CA PRO A 108 6.53 -15.20 27.22
C PRO A 108 5.31 -15.57 28.05
N GLY A 109 4.17 -14.92 27.79
CA GLY A 109 2.97 -15.17 28.61
C GLY A 109 1.77 -14.29 28.33
N ILE A 110 1.36 -14.14 27.07
CA ILE A 110 -0.05 -14.09 26.66
C ILE A 110 -0.18 -14.95 25.40
#